data_AF-A0A6J0LRG2-F1
#
_entry.id   AF-A0A6J0LRG2-F1
#
_cell.length_a   1.000
_cell.length_b   1.000
_cell.length_c   1.000
_cell.angle_alpha   90.00
_cell.angle_beta   90.00
_cell.angle_gamma   90.00
#
_symmetry.space_group_name_H-M   'P 1'
#
loop_
_entity.id
_entity.type
_entity.pdbx_description
1 polymer ?
#
loop_
_entity_poly.entity_id
_entity_poly.type
_entity_poly.pdbx_seq_one_letter_code
_entity_poly.pdbx_strand_id
1 'polypeptide(L)'
;MALHAITKKFHFKNEKSDPTMMILKCCGIGCPWRVYAVMLKDSDVFQIRTYEGKHTCTIDVRGGYQQQATASVVGELMRTKFAGVGAGPKPGEIRHMMRADHGVNISYWKAWRSREMAIANVHGSCNASYVDLPSYLNKLVTVNPGTIANLCTEPTDDGGQRFKYMFVSLGASVKGYRYMRKVVVVDGTHLKGKYAGCLLTASVQDGSYQIFPLAIAVVDSENDASWEWFFQQLKALVPDEEGLVFVSDMNSSIYKGISKVYEGVAHCIYIVHLKRNIRTNFKVSHLTYLVAKAARSYRVEDFNKTFNGIRTWMRDAQNTYWIQGLSSGHDLIFLGIDLT
;
A
#
# COMPACT_ATOMS: atom_id res chain seq x y z
N MET A 1 -32.56 -10.34 -6.54
CA MET A 1 -33.13 -11.61 -7.03
C MET A 1 -32.18 -12.80 -7.00
N ALA A 2 -30.89 -12.66 -7.35
CA ALA A 2 -29.94 -13.78 -7.34
C ALA A 2 -29.85 -14.53 -6.00
N LEU A 3 -29.78 -13.82 -4.86
CA LEU A 3 -29.78 -14.44 -3.53
C LEU A 3 -31.02 -15.30 -3.28
N HIS A 4 -32.21 -14.79 -3.62
CA HIS A 4 -33.46 -15.54 -3.51
C HIS A 4 -33.42 -16.83 -4.36
N ALA A 5 -32.88 -16.76 -5.57
CA ALA A 5 -32.73 -17.91 -6.47
C ALA A 5 -31.73 -18.95 -5.93
N ILE A 6 -30.64 -18.51 -5.30
CA ILE A 6 -29.67 -19.39 -4.61
C ILE A 6 -30.35 -20.09 -3.44
N THR A 7 -31.05 -19.35 -2.57
CA THR A 7 -31.76 -19.92 -1.40
C THR A 7 -32.84 -20.91 -1.80
N LYS A 8 -33.60 -20.60 -2.85
CA LYS A 8 -34.68 -21.47 -3.37
C LYS A 8 -34.20 -22.49 -4.40
N LYS A 9 -32.88 -22.56 -4.64
CA LYS A 9 -32.20 -23.52 -5.53
C LYS A 9 -32.80 -23.59 -6.94
N PHE A 10 -32.99 -22.42 -7.57
CA PHE A 10 -33.38 -22.35 -8.97
C PHE A 10 -32.52 -21.38 -9.78
N HIS A 11 -32.52 -21.56 -11.10
CA HIS A 11 -31.89 -20.66 -12.06
C HIS A 11 -32.94 -19.90 -12.87
N PHE A 12 -32.67 -18.63 -13.14
CA PHE A 12 -33.46 -17.78 -14.04
C PHE A 12 -32.56 -17.14 -15.10
N LYS A 13 -33.16 -16.74 -16.21
CA LYS A 13 -32.50 -15.97 -17.27
C LYS A 13 -33.06 -14.54 -17.33
N ASN A 14 -32.21 -13.62 -17.75
CA ASN A 14 -32.64 -12.27 -18.11
C ASN A 14 -33.26 -12.35 -19.51
N GLU A 15 -34.57 -12.14 -19.62
CA GLU A 15 -35.23 -12.00 -20.92
C GLU A 15 -35.00 -10.61 -21.50
N LYS A 16 -35.10 -9.58 -20.65
CA LYS A 16 -34.82 -8.21 -21.02
C LYS A 16 -34.15 -7.47 -19.86
N SER A 17 -33.14 -6.68 -20.17
CA SER A 17 -32.46 -5.81 -19.21
C SER A 17 -32.02 -4.56 -19.97
N ASP A 18 -32.55 -3.41 -19.58
CA ASP A 18 -32.15 -2.10 -20.08
C ASP A 18 -32.03 -1.13 -18.88
N PRO A 19 -31.54 0.11 -19.07
CA PRO A 19 -31.37 1.05 -17.96
C PRO A 19 -32.65 1.35 -17.18
N THR A 20 -33.84 1.12 -17.75
CA THR A 20 -35.13 1.50 -17.15
C THR A 20 -35.97 0.32 -16.67
N MET A 21 -35.69 -0.90 -17.13
CA MET A 21 -36.46 -2.07 -16.73
C MET A 21 -35.70 -3.40 -16.85
N MET A 22 -36.22 -4.40 -16.13
CA MET A 22 -35.69 -5.76 -16.12
C MET A 22 -36.83 -6.78 -16.10
N ILE A 23 -36.70 -7.81 -16.94
CA ILE A 23 -37.58 -8.98 -16.98
C ILE A 23 -36.75 -10.24 -16.75
N LEU A 24 -37.05 -10.94 -15.66
CA LEU A 24 -36.48 -12.23 -15.30
C LEU A 24 -37.50 -13.32 -15.59
N LYS A 25 -37.09 -14.42 -16.20
CA LYS A 25 -37.95 -15.59 -16.47
C LYS A 25 -37.26 -16.89 -16.10
N CYS A 26 -38.07 -17.91 -15.84
CA CYS A 26 -37.55 -19.26 -15.71
C CYS A 26 -36.93 -19.75 -17.03
N CYS A 27 -35.98 -20.68 -16.93
CA CYS A 27 -35.39 -21.33 -18.09
C CYS A 27 -36.36 -22.31 -18.78
N GLY A 28 -37.37 -22.80 -18.07
CA GLY A 28 -38.35 -23.74 -18.60
C GLY A 28 -39.35 -23.09 -19.56
N ILE A 29 -39.58 -23.77 -20.68
CA ILE A 29 -40.57 -23.37 -21.69
C ILE A 29 -41.96 -23.43 -21.05
N GLY A 30 -42.75 -22.35 -21.20
CA GLY A 30 -44.10 -22.25 -20.64
C GLY A 30 -44.18 -22.12 -19.12
N CYS A 31 -43.05 -22.02 -18.42
CA CYS A 31 -43.04 -21.84 -16.96
C CYS A 31 -43.47 -20.39 -16.61
N PRO A 32 -44.46 -20.21 -15.71
CA PRO A 32 -45.03 -18.89 -15.45
C PRO A 32 -44.13 -18.01 -14.56
N TRP A 33 -43.14 -18.58 -13.87
CA TRP A 33 -42.25 -17.82 -13.00
C TRP A 33 -41.60 -16.66 -13.74
N ARG A 34 -41.80 -15.45 -13.20
CA ARG A 34 -41.42 -14.19 -13.84
C ARG A 34 -41.26 -13.10 -12.78
N VAL A 35 -40.28 -12.23 -12.99
CA VAL A 35 -40.18 -10.94 -12.30
C VAL A 35 -40.11 -9.84 -13.33
N TYR A 36 -40.93 -8.80 -13.16
CA TYR A 36 -40.86 -7.57 -13.93
C TYR A 36 -40.60 -6.41 -12.98
N ALA A 37 -39.49 -5.70 -13.20
CA ALA A 37 -39.10 -4.54 -12.43
C ALA A 37 -38.84 -3.35 -13.33
N VAL A 38 -39.19 -2.15 -12.86
CA VAL A 38 -39.03 -0.87 -13.58
C VAL A 38 -38.38 0.12 -12.64
N MET A 39 -37.45 0.92 -13.15
CA MET A 39 -36.83 2.02 -12.43
C MET A 39 -37.88 3.09 -12.08
N LEU A 40 -37.89 3.56 -10.84
CA LEU A 40 -38.71 4.69 -10.44
C LEU A 40 -38.21 5.96 -11.14
N LYS A 41 -39.12 6.89 -11.46
CA LYS A 41 -38.73 8.17 -12.06
C LYS A 41 -37.81 8.92 -11.09
N ASP A 42 -36.77 9.52 -11.65
CA ASP A 42 -35.79 10.35 -10.93
C ASP A 42 -35.12 9.61 -9.75
N SER A 43 -34.87 8.31 -9.93
CA SER A 43 -34.37 7.41 -8.88
C SER A 43 -33.51 6.27 -9.47
N ASP A 44 -32.54 5.80 -8.71
CA ASP A 44 -31.75 4.59 -9.04
C ASP A 44 -32.39 3.28 -8.52
N VAL A 45 -33.65 3.33 -8.06
CA VAL A 45 -34.35 2.21 -7.42
C VAL A 45 -35.31 1.55 -8.41
N PHE A 46 -35.21 0.22 -8.52
CA PHE A 46 -36.17 -0.58 -9.26
C PHE A 46 -37.33 -1.03 -8.38
N GLN A 47 -38.56 -0.78 -8.84
CA GLN A 47 -39.78 -1.32 -8.26
C GLN A 47 -40.20 -2.60 -9.00
N ILE A 48 -40.44 -3.68 -8.27
CA ILE A 48 -41.05 -4.89 -8.82
C ILE A 48 -42.54 -4.61 -9.08
N ARG A 49 -42.93 -4.57 -10.36
CA ARG A 49 -44.31 -4.36 -10.82
C ARG A 49 -45.08 -5.67 -10.94
N THR A 50 -44.38 -6.77 -11.20
CA THR A 50 -45.00 -8.11 -11.29
C THR A 50 -44.06 -9.15 -10.70
N TYR A 51 -44.59 -10.01 -9.86
CA TYR A 51 -43.91 -11.18 -9.32
C TYR A 51 -44.82 -12.40 -9.43
N GLU A 52 -44.43 -13.35 -10.27
CA GLU A 52 -45.01 -14.69 -10.32
C GLU A 52 -43.99 -15.67 -9.76
N GLY A 53 -44.29 -16.24 -8.59
CA GLY A 53 -43.39 -17.12 -7.85
C GLY A 53 -43.58 -18.61 -8.16
N LYS A 54 -44.64 -18.99 -8.87
CA LYS A 54 -44.95 -20.39 -9.17
C LYS A 54 -44.07 -20.91 -10.30
N HIS A 55 -43.44 -22.06 -10.07
CA HIS A 55 -42.81 -22.84 -11.11
C HIS A 55 -43.67 -24.04 -11.46
N THR A 56 -43.87 -24.28 -12.76
CA THR A 56 -44.48 -25.51 -13.30
C THR A 56 -43.47 -26.42 -14.00
N CYS A 57 -42.23 -25.94 -14.20
CA CYS A 57 -41.14 -26.72 -14.77
C CYS A 57 -40.55 -27.72 -13.76
N THR A 58 -39.91 -28.77 -14.27
CA THR A 58 -39.19 -29.74 -13.44
C THR A 58 -37.97 -29.11 -12.75
N ILE A 59 -37.47 -29.78 -11.72
CA ILE A 59 -36.29 -29.34 -10.98
C ILE A 59 -35.05 -29.29 -11.88
N ASP A 60 -34.89 -30.26 -12.78
CA ASP A 60 -33.75 -30.32 -13.71
C ASP A 60 -33.67 -29.09 -14.61
N VAL A 61 -34.82 -28.67 -15.14
CA VAL A 61 -34.94 -27.49 -16.03
C VAL A 61 -34.56 -26.18 -15.33
N ARG A 62 -34.84 -26.08 -14.03
CA ARG A 62 -34.47 -24.91 -13.21
C ARG A 62 -33.22 -25.15 -12.37
N GLY A 63 -32.46 -26.21 -12.64
CA GLY A 63 -31.18 -26.50 -11.98
C GLY A 63 -30.12 -25.45 -12.29
N GLY A 64 -28.90 -25.63 -11.78
CA GLY A 64 -27.80 -24.69 -12.08
C GLY A 64 -27.90 -23.34 -11.36
N TYR A 65 -28.61 -23.26 -10.23
CA TYR A 65 -28.71 -22.05 -9.39
C TYR A 65 -27.34 -21.44 -9.01
N GLN A 66 -26.27 -22.24 -9.02
CA GLN A 66 -24.89 -21.78 -8.81
C GLN A 66 -24.43 -20.73 -9.85
N GLN A 67 -25.07 -20.67 -11.03
CA GLN A 67 -24.82 -19.63 -12.03
C GLN A 67 -25.22 -18.23 -11.54
N GLN A 68 -26.18 -18.15 -10.59
CA GLN A 68 -26.61 -16.90 -9.96
C GLN A 68 -25.57 -16.34 -8.98
N ALA A 69 -24.63 -17.17 -8.53
CA ALA A 69 -23.51 -16.74 -7.69
C ALA A 69 -22.41 -16.12 -8.57
N THR A 70 -22.68 -14.93 -9.11
CA THR A 70 -21.68 -14.10 -9.79
C THR A 70 -20.73 -13.48 -8.75
N ALA A 71 -19.59 -12.95 -9.21
CA ALA A 71 -18.64 -12.31 -8.29
C ALA A 71 -19.27 -11.10 -7.55
N SER A 72 -20.12 -10.34 -8.24
CA SER A 72 -20.86 -9.21 -7.66
C SER A 72 -21.84 -9.65 -6.57
N VAL A 73 -22.63 -10.70 -6.83
CA VAL A 73 -23.61 -11.22 -5.86
C VAL A 73 -22.91 -11.75 -4.61
N VAL A 74 -21.82 -12.50 -4.79
CA VAL A 74 -21.03 -13.02 -3.66
C VAL A 74 -20.30 -11.88 -2.94
N GLY A 75 -19.78 -10.88 -3.65
CA GLY A 75 -19.14 -9.71 -3.05
C GLY A 75 -20.11 -8.93 -2.16
N GLU A 76 -21.34 -8.70 -2.64
CA GLU A 76 -22.38 -8.03 -1.86
C GLU A 76 -22.80 -8.84 -0.63
N LEU A 77 -22.97 -10.15 -0.79
CA LEU A 77 -23.25 -11.06 0.31
C LEU A 77 -22.16 -11.03 1.39
N MET A 78 -20.90 -10.87 0.99
CA MET A 78 -19.75 -10.85 1.89
C MET A 78 -19.43 -9.45 2.45
N ARG A 79 -20.15 -8.40 2.02
CA ARG A 79 -19.87 -6.99 2.37
C ARG A 79 -19.65 -6.78 3.87
N THR A 80 -20.53 -7.33 4.70
CA THR A 80 -20.45 -7.18 6.16
C THR A 80 -19.20 -7.81 6.79
N LYS A 81 -18.62 -8.83 6.14
CA LYS A 81 -17.38 -9.49 6.60
C LYS A 81 -16.13 -8.62 6.40
N PHE A 82 -16.24 -7.53 5.64
CA PHE A 82 -15.15 -6.58 5.37
C PHE A 82 -15.36 -5.21 6.02
N ALA A 83 -16.46 -5.00 6.75
CA ALA A 83 -16.78 -3.69 7.36
C ALA A 83 -15.99 -3.37 8.65
N GLY A 84 -15.28 -4.33 9.24
CA GLY A 84 -14.53 -4.16 10.50
C GLY A 84 -13.03 -3.88 10.31
N VAL A 85 -12.28 -3.85 11.42
CA VAL A 85 -10.83 -3.51 11.48
C VAL A 85 -9.90 -4.62 10.93
N GLY A 86 -10.45 -5.62 10.22
CA GLY A 86 -9.69 -6.76 9.70
C GLY A 86 -9.60 -6.79 8.18
N ALA A 87 -8.63 -7.53 7.63
CA ALA A 87 -8.48 -7.75 6.18
C ALA A 87 -9.62 -8.57 5.53
N GLY A 88 -10.63 -8.94 6.33
CA GLY A 88 -11.72 -9.84 6.00
C GLY A 88 -11.25 -11.24 5.60
N PRO A 89 -12.18 -12.08 5.13
CA PRO A 89 -11.87 -13.45 4.75
C PRO A 89 -11.00 -13.55 3.50
N LYS A 90 -10.11 -14.53 3.50
CA LYS A 90 -9.29 -14.92 2.35
C LYS A 90 -10.15 -15.63 1.29
N PRO A 91 -9.73 -15.67 0.01
CA PRO A 91 -10.50 -16.34 -1.04
C PRO A 91 -10.83 -17.81 -0.74
N GLY A 92 -9.92 -18.55 -0.09
CA GLY A 92 -10.18 -19.92 0.34
C GLY A 92 -11.32 -20.05 1.37
N GLU A 93 -11.41 -19.10 2.31
CA GLU A 93 -12.46 -19.05 3.33
C GLU A 93 -13.81 -18.66 2.70
N ILE A 94 -13.80 -17.74 1.73
CA ILE A 94 -15.01 -17.39 0.96
C ILE A 94 -15.56 -18.62 0.22
N ARG A 95 -14.70 -19.45 -0.37
CA ARG A 95 -15.14 -20.71 -0.99
C ARG A 95 -15.79 -21.65 0.03
N HIS A 96 -15.20 -21.77 1.21
CA HIS A 96 -15.73 -22.59 2.29
C HIS A 96 -17.11 -22.09 2.74
N MET A 97 -17.25 -20.78 3.00
CA MET A 97 -18.52 -20.17 3.39
C MET A 97 -19.61 -20.36 2.32
N MET A 98 -19.29 -20.13 1.04
CA MET A 98 -20.28 -20.33 -0.04
C MET A 98 -20.74 -21.80 -0.15
N ARG A 99 -19.84 -22.75 0.13
CA ARG A 99 -20.20 -24.17 0.16
C ARG A 99 -21.03 -24.51 1.39
N ALA A 100 -20.64 -24.05 2.57
CA ALA A 100 -21.30 -24.36 3.84
C ALA A 100 -22.69 -23.72 3.95
N ASP A 101 -22.79 -22.42 3.64
CA ASP A 101 -24.01 -21.64 3.91
C ASP A 101 -25.01 -21.70 2.77
N HIS A 102 -24.54 -21.97 1.54
CA HIS A 102 -25.36 -21.88 0.33
C HIS A 102 -25.29 -23.11 -0.59
N GLY A 103 -24.44 -24.10 -0.31
CA GLY A 103 -24.25 -25.25 -1.19
C GLY A 103 -23.65 -24.88 -2.56
N VAL A 104 -23.03 -23.71 -2.68
CA VAL A 104 -22.47 -23.20 -3.94
C VAL A 104 -20.97 -23.41 -3.96
N ASN A 105 -20.51 -24.25 -4.89
CA ASN A 105 -19.08 -24.37 -5.16
C ASN A 105 -18.64 -23.25 -6.11
N ILE A 106 -17.69 -22.42 -5.69
CA ILE A 106 -17.08 -21.39 -6.53
C ILE A 106 -15.58 -21.65 -6.73
N SER A 107 -15.06 -21.20 -7.88
CA SER A 107 -13.63 -21.24 -8.17
C SER A 107 -12.86 -20.25 -7.28
N TYR A 108 -11.55 -20.48 -7.13
CA TYR A 108 -10.66 -19.56 -6.41
C TYR A 108 -10.69 -18.16 -7.02
N TRP A 109 -10.59 -18.06 -8.35
CA TRP A 109 -10.65 -16.77 -9.05
C TRP A 109 -11.97 -16.03 -8.85
N LYS A 110 -13.10 -16.75 -8.81
CA LYS A 110 -14.39 -16.14 -8.49
C LYS A 110 -14.39 -15.62 -7.06
N ALA A 111 -13.92 -16.40 -6.09
CA ALA A 111 -13.82 -15.98 -4.69
C ALA A 111 -12.89 -14.77 -4.51
N TRP A 112 -11.75 -14.74 -5.19
CA TRP A 112 -10.84 -13.60 -5.20
C TRP A 112 -11.50 -12.35 -5.78
N ARG A 113 -12.16 -12.46 -6.93
CA ARG A 113 -12.86 -11.32 -7.53
C ARG A 113 -14.03 -10.84 -6.65
N SER A 114 -14.78 -11.75 -6.02
CA SER A 114 -15.83 -11.40 -5.05
C SER A 114 -15.28 -10.64 -3.85
N ARG A 115 -14.10 -11.03 -3.35
CA ARG A 115 -13.40 -10.32 -2.27
C ARG A 115 -13.08 -8.88 -2.67
N GLU A 116 -12.49 -8.68 -3.84
CA GLU A 116 -12.17 -7.33 -4.31
C GLU A 116 -13.42 -6.45 -4.46
N MET A 117 -14.53 -7.02 -4.92
CA MET A 117 -15.82 -6.32 -4.99
C MET A 117 -16.39 -6.00 -3.60
N ALA A 118 -16.30 -6.93 -2.64
CA ALA A 118 -16.74 -6.70 -1.27
C ALA A 118 -15.96 -5.56 -0.61
N ILE A 119 -14.63 -5.54 -0.78
CA ILE A 119 -13.76 -4.47 -0.28
C ILE A 119 -14.15 -3.13 -0.90
N ALA A 120 -14.35 -3.09 -2.22
CA ALA A 120 -14.76 -1.88 -2.93
C ALA A 120 -16.15 -1.37 -2.50
N ASN A 121 -17.10 -2.26 -2.18
CA ASN A 121 -18.43 -1.90 -1.70
C ASN A 121 -18.44 -1.35 -0.26
N VAL A 122 -17.36 -1.57 0.50
CA VAL A 122 -17.20 -1.06 1.87
C VAL A 122 -16.38 0.22 1.89
N HIS A 123 -15.20 0.20 1.26
CA HIS A 123 -14.21 1.27 1.37
C HIS A 123 -14.16 2.21 0.16
N GLY A 124 -14.97 1.94 -0.87
CA GLY A 124 -14.83 2.58 -2.16
C GLY A 124 -13.72 1.94 -3.01
N SER A 125 -13.65 2.35 -4.27
CA SER A 125 -12.61 1.87 -5.19
C SER A 125 -11.32 2.67 -4.98
N CYS A 126 -10.16 2.04 -5.24
CA CYS A 126 -8.89 2.77 -5.23
C CYS A 126 -8.89 3.98 -6.17
N ASN A 127 -9.53 3.86 -7.35
CA ASN A 127 -9.72 4.98 -8.28
C ASN A 127 -10.41 6.17 -7.60
N ALA A 128 -11.53 5.92 -6.91
CA ALA A 128 -12.27 6.95 -6.21
C ALA A 128 -11.41 7.61 -5.12
N SER A 129 -10.64 6.82 -4.37
CA SER A 129 -9.73 7.37 -3.35
C SER A 129 -8.68 8.35 -3.91
N TYR A 130 -8.12 8.08 -5.10
CA TYR A 130 -7.20 9.02 -5.75
C TYR A 130 -7.89 10.28 -6.26
N VAL A 131 -9.16 10.19 -6.70
CA VAL A 131 -9.97 11.35 -7.09
C VAL A 131 -10.26 12.23 -5.87
N ASP A 132 -10.52 11.64 -4.70
CA ASP A 132 -10.82 12.36 -3.47
C ASP A 132 -9.57 12.93 -2.77
N LEU A 133 -8.38 12.45 -3.11
CA LEU A 133 -7.13 12.77 -2.43
C LEU A 133 -6.83 14.29 -2.35
N PRO A 134 -6.97 15.11 -3.41
CA PRO A 134 -6.74 16.55 -3.33
C PRO A 134 -7.67 17.23 -2.31
N SER A 135 -8.95 16.87 -2.33
CA SER A 135 -9.95 17.39 -1.39
C SER A 135 -9.65 16.95 0.04
N TYR A 136 -9.19 15.72 0.23
CA TYR A 136 -8.76 15.20 1.53
C TYR A 136 -7.55 15.97 2.07
N LEU A 137 -6.50 16.17 1.27
CA LEU A 137 -5.29 16.89 1.69
C LEU A 137 -5.60 18.35 2.05
N ASN A 138 -6.46 19.01 1.28
CA ASN A 138 -6.90 20.37 1.59
C ASN A 138 -7.64 20.44 2.95
N LYS A 139 -8.58 19.52 3.17
CA LYS A 139 -9.26 19.40 4.47
C LYS A 139 -8.28 19.11 5.60
N LEU A 140 -7.31 18.21 5.39
CA LEU A 140 -6.29 17.86 6.38
C LEU A 140 -5.50 19.09 6.83
N VAL A 141 -5.07 19.93 5.89
CA VAL A 141 -4.36 21.19 6.18
C VAL A 141 -5.27 22.17 6.93
N THR A 142 -6.54 22.26 6.54
CA THR A 142 -7.52 23.15 7.19
C THR A 142 -7.78 22.76 8.65
N VAL A 143 -7.96 21.46 8.94
CA VAL A 143 -8.26 20.98 10.29
C VAL A 143 -7.02 20.82 11.17
N ASN A 144 -5.83 20.69 10.59
CA ASN A 144 -4.57 20.59 11.30
C ASN A 144 -3.58 21.68 10.82
N PRO A 145 -3.74 22.92 11.30
CA PRO A 145 -2.94 24.06 10.86
C PRO A 145 -1.42 23.85 11.04
N GLY A 146 -0.67 24.18 10.01
CA GLY A 146 0.78 23.96 9.94
C GLY A 146 1.18 22.62 9.29
N THR A 147 0.20 21.79 8.92
CA THR A 147 0.45 20.62 8.07
C THR A 147 0.94 21.06 6.70
N ILE A 148 2.00 20.41 6.20
CA ILE A 148 2.51 20.55 4.84
C ILE A 148 1.97 19.35 4.06
N ALA A 149 1.16 19.62 3.04
CA ALA A 149 0.61 18.58 2.16
C ALA A 149 0.77 19.01 0.71
N ASN A 150 1.59 18.29 -0.05
CA ASN A 150 1.89 18.61 -1.44
C ASN A 150 1.53 17.43 -2.34
N LEU A 151 0.92 17.75 -3.48
CA LEU A 151 0.48 16.79 -4.48
C LEU A 151 1.13 17.13 -5.82
N CYS A 152 1.74 16.14 -6.45
CA CYS A 152 2.28 16.24 -7.80
C CYS A 152 1.44 15.39 -8.74
N THR A 153 1.01 15.97 -9.85
CA THR A 153 0.28 15.28 -10.92
C THR A 153 0.99 15.43 -12.25
N GLU A 154 0.67 14.52 -13.17
CA GLU A 154 1.10 14.59 -14.56
C GLU A 154 -0.13 14.78 -15.46
N PRO A 155 -0.05 15.63 -16.50
CA PRO A 155 -1.12 15.74 -17.48
C PRO A 155 -1.29 14.40 -18.21
N THR A 156 -2.53 14.06 -18.54
CA THR A 156 -2.86 12.89 -19.37
C THR A 156 -3.30 13.33 -20.76
N ASP A 157 -3.18 12.43 -21.74
CA ASP A 157 -3.50 12.69 -23.15
C ASP A 157 -4.97 13.10 -23.37
N ASP A 158 -5.86 12.70 -22.46
CA ASP A 158 -7.28 13.06 -22.44
C ASP A 158 -7.56 14.41 -21.75
N GLY A 159 -6.52 15.19 -21.42
CA GLY A 159 -6.63 16.49 -20.74
C GLY A 159 -6.85 16.39 -19.24
N GLY A 160 -6.79 15.18 -18.68
CA GLY A 160 -6.89 14.94 -17.24
C GLY A 160 -5.57 15.16 -16.49
N GLN A 161 -5.61 14.85 -15.19
CA GLN A 161 -4.45 14.86 -14.31
C GLN A 161 -4.31 13.49 -13.63
N ARG A 162 -3.15 12.87 -13.78
CA ARG A 162 -2.80 11.60 -13.15
C ARG A 162 -1.97 11.85 -11.91
N PHE A 163 -2.30 11.17 -10.83
CA PHE A 163 -1.46 11.13 -9.63
C PHE A 163 -0.01 10.72 -9.96
N LYS A 164 0.96 11.51 -9.49
CA LYS A 164 2.38 11.14 -9.53
C LYS A 164 2.91 10.92 -8.11
N TYR A 165 3.00 11.98 -7.31
CA TYR A 165 3.56 11.94 -5.96
C TYR A 165 2.65 12.65 -4.94
N MET A 166 2.72 12.24 -3.69
CA MET A 166 2.14 12.96 -2.54
C MET A 166 3.17 13.04 -1.43
N PHE A 167 3.17 14.14 -0.70
CA PHE A 167 3.94 14.34 0.52
C PHE A 167 3.03 14.90 1.62
N VAL A 168 3.17 14.39 2.84
CA VAL A 168 2.47 14.89 4.03
C VAL A 168 3.42 14.94 5.21
N SER A 169 3.48 16.09 5.87
CA SER A 169 4.04 16.27 7.21
C SER A 169 3.02 17.00 8.08
N LEU A 170 2.60 16.38 9.19
CA LEU A 170 1.57 16.94 10.05
C LEU A 170 2.10 18.17 10.80
N GLY A 171 1.24 19.14 11.08
CA GLY A 171 1.64 20.37 11.76
C GLY A 171 2.32 20.16 13.11
N ALA A 172 1.95 19.10 13.83
CA ALA A 172 2.64 18.68 15.05
C ALA A 172 4.07 18.21 14.80
N SER A 173 4.30 17.43 13.73
CA SER A 173 5.63 16.96 13.31
C SER A 173 6.54 18.12 12.91
N VAL A 174 6.01 19.04 12.09
CA VAL A 174 6.73 20.26 11.67
C VAL A 174 7.15 21.09 12.88
N LYS A 175 6.24 21.32 13.84
CA LYS A 175 6.54 22.09 15.06
C LYS A 175 7.50 21.34 15.97
N GLY A 176 7.36 20.02 16.09
CA GLY A 176 8.13 19.16 16.97
C GLY A 176 9.60 19.04 16.58
N TYR A 177 9.92 19.07 15.29
CA TYR A 177 11.28 18.87 14.76
C TYR A 177 12.35 19.74 15.46
N ARG A 178 12.02 20.98 15.84
CA ARG A 178 12.96 21.89 16.52
C ARG A 178 13.50 21.36 17.86
N TYR A 179 12.78 20.44 18.49
CA TYR A 179 13.14 19.83 19.78
C TYR A 179 13.78 18.45 19.63
N MET A 180 13.92 17.96 18.38
CA MET A 180 14.41 16.62 18.08
C MET A 180 15.92 16.64 17.84
N ARG A 181 16.54 15.46 17.96
CA ARG A 181 17.92 15.27 17.53
C ARG A 181 18.01 15.46 16.02
N LYS A 182 19.10 16.06 15.55
CA LYS A 182 19.36 16.38 14.14
C LYS A 182 19.84 15.15 13.34
N VAL A 183 19.23 14.02 13.62
CA VAL A 183 19.50 12.73 12.97
C VAL A 183 18.20 12.27 12.33
N VAL A 184 18.10 12.47 11.01
CA VAL A 184 16.92 12.13 10.22
C VAL A 184 17.12 10.76 9.61
N VAL A 185 16.27 9.81 9.99
CA VAL A 185 16.23 8.48 9.38
C VAL A 185 15.21 8.49 8.25
N VAL A 186 15.63 8.05 7.07
CA VAL A 186 14.74 7.88 5.90
C VAL A 186 14.75 6.44 5.41
N ASP A 187 13.58 5.96 5.00
CA ASP A 187 13.41 4.61 4.48
C ASP A 187 12.28 4.56 3.44
N GLY A 188 12.37 3.57 2.54
CA GLY A 188 11.39 3.29 1.49
C GLY A 188 10.79 1.90 1.64
N THR A 189 9.48 1.76 1.41
CA THR A 189 8.84 0.45 1.37
C THR A 189 7.82 0.32 0.24
N HIS A 190 7.88 -0.78 -0.49
CA HIS A 190 6.99 -1.03 -1.62
C HIS A 190 5.54 -1.24 -1.16
N LEU A 191 4.64 -0.45 -1.76
CA LEU A 191 3.21 -0.56 -1.55
C LEU A 191 2.66 -1.77 -2.29
N LYS A 192 1.84 -2.55 -1.60
CA LYS A 192 1.09 -3.67 -2.18
C LYS A 192 -0.31 -3.18 -2.52
N GLY A 193 -0.65 -3.16 -3.80
CA GLY A 193 -1.96 -2.72 -4.26
C GLY A 193 -2.06 -2.69 -5.77
N LYS A 194 -3.24 -2.30 -6.26
CA LYS A 194 -3.53 -2.22 -7.70
C LYS A 194 -2.54 -1.32 -8.46
N TYR A 195 -2.05 -0.26 -7.82
CA TYR A 195 -1.20 0.76 -8.44
C TYR A 195 0.26 0.67 -8.01
N ALA A 196 0.63 -0.32 -7.18
CA ALA A 196 1.96 -0.43 -6.59
C ALA A 196 2.42 0.92 -5.97
N GLY A 197 3.68 1.30 -6.18
CA GLY A 197 4.29 2.50 -5.63
C GLY A 197 5.27 2.21 -4.49
N CYS A 198 5.84 3.27 -3.94
CA CYS A 198 6.66 3.23 -2.74
C CYS A 198 6.17 4.26 -1.72
N LEU A 199 6.14 3.86 -0.45
CA LEU A 199 5.95 4.74 0.68
C LEU A 199 7.35 5.12 1.20
N LEU A 200 7.70 6.39 1.04
CA LEU A 200 8.91 6.98 1.63
C LEU A 200 8.54 7.58 2.99
N THR A 201 9.43 7.45 3.96
CA THR A 201 9.23 7.96 5.31
C THR A 201 10.45 8.72 5.79
N ALA A 202 10.22 9.75 6.60
CA ALA A 202 11.25 10.42 7.39
C ALA A 202 10.84 10.42 8.85
N SER A 203 11.76 10.05 9.73
CA SER A 203 11.59 10.09 11.17
C SER A 203 12.85 10.63 11.84
N VAL A 204 12.70 11.17 13.03
CA VAL A 204 13.81 11.60 13.89
C VAL A 204 13.69 10.95 15.25
N GLN A 205 14.65 11.21 16.12
CA GLN A 205 14.65 10.71 17.48
C GLN A 205 14.57 11.88 18.47
N ASP A 206 13.77 11.72 19.53
CA ASP A 206 13.70 12.71 20.60
C ASP A 206 14.86 12.55 21.62
N GLY A 207 14.86 13.42 22.65
CA GLY A 207 15.84 13.35 23.74
C GLY A 207 15.80 12.03 24.52
N SER A 208 14.64 11.37 24.55
CA SER A 208 14.32 10.13 25.26
C SER A 208 14.43 8.87 24.40
N TYR A 209 15.11 8.98 23.25
CA TYR A 209 15.35 7.90 22.32
C TYR A 209 14.10 7.33 21.62
N GLN A 210 12.96 8.02 21.67
CA GLN A 210 11.73 7.60 20.98
C GLN A 210 11.73 8.05 19.53
N ILE A 211 11.11 7.24 18.66
CA ILE A 211 10.92 7.57 17.25
C ILE A 211 9.82 8.63 17.14
N PHE A 212 10.15 9.74 16.50
CA PHE A 212 9.23 10.81 16.20
C PHE A 212 9.03 10.93 14.68
N PRO A 213 7.82 10.64 14.16
CA PRO A 213 7.57 10.66 12.72
C PRO A 213 7.54 12.11 12.19
N LEU A 214 8.30 12.38 11.12
CA LEU A 214 8.34 13.69 10.47
C LEU A 214 7.40 13.80 9.29
N ALA A 215 7.55 12.89 8.32
CA ALA A 215 6.84 12.99 7.05
C ALA A 215 6.70 11.64 6.37
N ILE A 216 5.70 11.55 5.51
CA ILE A 216 5.51 10.43 4.59
C ILE A 216 5.33 10.94 3.17
N ALA A 217 5.72 10.15 2.19
CA ALA A 217 5.42 10.40 0.79
C ALA A 217 5.02 9.12 0.07
N VAL A 218 4.07 9.22 -0.85
CA VAL A 218 3.74 8.14 -1.78
C VAL A 218 4.30 8.53 -3.14
N VAL A 219 5.18 7.69 -3.66
CA VAL A 219 5.85 7.88 -4.95
C VAL A 219 5.67 6.67 -5.86
N ASP A 220 6.02 6.80 -7.13
CA ASP A 220 5.89 5.73 -8.13
C ASP A 220 6.87 4.56 -7.90
N SER A 221 8.07 4.86 -7.42
CA SER A 221 9.17 3.92 -7.16
C SER A 221 10.33 4.59 -6.44
N GLU A 222 11.28 3.80 -5.93
CA GLU A 222 12.54 4.31 -5.40
C GLU A 222 13.53 4.60 -6.53
N ASN A 223 13.38 5.78 -7.14
CA ASN A 223 14.27 6.26 -8.18
C ASN A 223 14.86 7.64 -7.82
N ASP A 224 15.82 8.10 -8.59
CA ASP A 224 16.53 9.37 -8.36
C ASP A 224 15.56 10.57 -8.28
N ALA A 225 14.54 10.62 -9.16
CA ALA A 225 13.58 11.73 -9.21
C ALA A 225 12.63 11.73 -8.00
N SER A 226 12.18 10.55 -7.56
CA SER A 226 11.30 10.39 -6.40
C SER A 226 11.99 10.80 -5.10
N TRP A 227 13.25 10.38 -4.91
CA TRP A 227 14.05 10.77 -3.75
C TRP A 227 14.41 12.25 -3.77
N GLU A 228 14.83 12.78 -4.91
CA GLU A 228 15.09 14.23 -5.06
C GLU A 228 13.86 15.05 -4.72
N TRP A 229 12.70 14.70 -5.27
CA TRP A 229 11.44 15.37 -4.97
C TRP A 229 11.07 15.26 -3.49
N PHE A 230 11.20 14.08 -2.89
CA PHE A 230 10.95 13.87 -1.46
C PHE A 230 11.81 14.77 -0.58
N PHE A 231 13.11 14.85 -0.87
CA PHE A 231 14.02 15.71 -0.12
C PHE A 231 13.71 17.19 -0.31
N GLN A 232 13.32 17.62 -1.51
CA GLN A 232 12.86 19.00 -1.75
C GLN A 232 11.64 19.34 -0.89
N GLN A 233 10.69 18.40 -0.73
CA GLN A 233 9.55 18.60 0.17
C GLN A 233 9.99 18.60 1.64
N LEU A 234 10.88 17.69 2.03
CA LEU A 234 11.38 17.57 3.40
C LEU A 234 12.15 18.82 3.86
N LYS A 235 12.85 19.49 2.93
CA LYS A 235 13.63 20.71 3.20
C LYS A 235 12.78 21.87 3.74
N ALA A 236 11.47 21.85 3.48
CA ALA A 236 10.54 22.83 4.05
C ALA A 236 10.39 22.76 5.58
N LEU A 237 10.71 21.62 6.20
CA LEU A 237 10.67 21.42 7.66
C LEU A 237 12.03 21.05 8.28
N VAL A 238 12.94 20.48 7.50
CA VAL A 238 14.32 20.13 7.89
C VAL A 238 15.26 21.04 7.10
N PRO A 239 15.62 22.24 7.60
CA PRO A 239 16.55 23.13 6.92
C PRO A 239 17.99 22.57 6.97
N ASP A 240 18.86 23.09 6.10
CA ASP A 240 20.31 22.89 6.26
C ASP A 240 20.74 23.56 7.57
N GLU A 241 21.20 22.75 8.53
CA GLU A 241 21.66 23.21 9.83
C GLU A 241 22.89 22.44 10.29
N GLU A 242 23.73 23.07 11.11
CA GLU A 242 24.95 22.46 11.62
C GLU A 242 24.62 21.19 12.43
N GLY A 243 25.33 20.10 12.13
CA GLY A 243 25.13 18.82 12.80
C GLY A 243 23.93 18.00 12.30
N LEU A 244 23.27 18.41 11.22
CA LEU A 244 22.28 17.58 10.54
C LEU A 244 22.93 16.36 9.89
N VAL A 245 22.39 15.18 10.23
CA VAL A 245 22.82 13.88 9.72
C VAL A 245 21.63 13.13 9.15
N PHE A 246 21.76 12.63 7.92
CA PHE A 246 20.82 11.68 7.35
C PHE A 246 21.29 10.24 7.58
N VAL A 247 20.37 9.36 7.93
CA VAL A 247 20.59 7.92 8.05
C VAL A 247 19.64 7.22 7.10
N SER A 248 20.15 6.35 6.23
CA SER A 248 19.30 5.59 5.31
C SER A 248 19.83 4.19 5.07
N ASP A 249 19.11 3.43 4.24
CA ASP A 249 19.68 2.25 3.61
C ASP A 249 20.73 2.59 2.55
N MET A 250 21.26 1.57 1.86
CA MET A 250 22.30 1.74 0.84
C MET A 250 21.76 2.02 -0.57
N ASN A 251 20.53 2.48 -0.72
CA ASN A 251 20.00 2.81 -2.04
C ASN A 251 20.72 4.05 -2.61
N SER A 252 21.37 3.89 -3.77
CA SER A 252 22.15 4.96 -4.42
C SER A 252 21.32 6.21 -4.76
N SER A 253 20.02 6.04 -5.01
CA SER A 253 19.12 7.16 -5.29
C SER A 253 18.92 8.07 -4.09
N ILE A 254 19.00 7.53 -2.87
CA ILE A 254 18.93 8.32 -1.63
C ILE A 254 20.14 9.25 -1.54
N TYR A 255 21.35 8.69 -1.68
CA TYR A 255 22.59 9.47 -1.62
C TYR A 255 22.58 10.62 -2.63
N LYS A 256 22.21 10.32 -3.89
CA LYS A 256 22.08 11.35 -4.93
C LYS A 256 21.06 12.42 -4.56
N GLY A 257 19.88 12.02 -4.07
CA GLY A 257 18.83 12.94 -3.64
C GLY A 257 19.29 13.87 -2.53
N ILE A 258 19.95 13.33 -1.49
CA ILE A 258 20.52 14.13 -0.39
C ILE A 258 21.56 15.11 -0.96
N SER A 259 22.52 14.63 -1.74
CA SER A 259 23.61 15.47 -2.27
C SER A 259 23.16 16.60 -3.20
N LYS A 260 21.99 16.45 -3.84
CA LYS A 260 21.40 17.47 -4.71
C LYS A 260 20.62 18.53 -3.93
N VAL A 261 20.00 18.13 -2.81
CA VAL A 261 19.04 18.98 -2.09
C VAL A 261 19.65 19.63 -0.86
N TYR A 262 20.57 18.95 -0.18
CA TYR A 262 21.21 19.41 1.05
C TYR A 262 22.69 19.69 0.83
N GLU A 263 23.19 20.77 1.43
CA GLU A 263 24.58 21.19 1.29
C GLU A 263 25.37 20.89 2.57
N GLY A 264 26.46 20.14 2.45
CA GLY A 264 27.38 19.89 3.58
C GLY A 264 26.80 19.01 4.70
N VAL A 265 25.70 18.30 4.47
CA VAL A 265 25.12 17.36 5.45
C VAL A 265 25.86 16.03 5.46
N ALA A 266 26.05 15.46 6.64
CA ALA A 266 26.62 14.13 6.76
C ALA A 266 25.57 13.05 6.41
N HIS A 267 26.01 11.96 5.79
CA HIS A 267 25.15 10.83 5.45
C HIS A 267 25.73 9.52 5.99
N CYS A 268 24.86 8.75 6.66
CA CYS A 268 25.20 7.56 7.41
C CYS A 268 24.39 6.36 6.91
N ILE A 269 25.01 5.18 6.96
CA ILE A 269 24.34 3.93 6.58
C ILE A 269 23.74 3.29 7.84
N TYR A 270 22.46 2.93 7.77
CA TYR A 270 21.79 2.20 8.84
C TYR A 270 22.36 0.79 9.00
N ILE A 271 22.91 0.52 10.18
CA ILE A 271 23.70 -0.69 10.45
C ILE A 271 22.90 -1.99 10.29
N VAL A 272 21.59 -1.98 10.58
CA VAL A 272 20.74 -3.17 10.44
C VAL A 272 20.53 -3.51 8.97
N HIS A 273 20.31 -2.51 8.10
CA HIS A 273 20.23 -2.72 6.65
C HIS A 273 21.56 -3.22 6.10
N LEU A 274 22.67 -2.62 6.52
CA LEU A 274 24.00 -3.08 6.13
C LEU A 274 24.25 -4.55 6.52
N LYS A 275 23.92 -4.95 7.76
CA LYS A 275 24.04 -6.34 8.22
C LYS A 275 23.15 -7.29 7.42
N ARG A 276 21.90 -6.89 7.11
CA ARG A 276 20.99 -7.70 6.27
C ARG A 276 21.55 -7.87 4.86
N ASN A 277 22.04 -6.80 4.26
CA ASN A 277 22.66 -6.82 2.93
C ASN A 277 23.90 -7.71 2.90
N ILE A 278 24.77 -7.60 3.91
CA ILE A 278 25.95 -8.47 4.04
C ILE A 278 25.54 -9.94 4.10
N ARG A 279 24.55 -10.27 4.93
CA ARG A 279 24.05 -11.63 5.05
C ARG A 279 23.47 -12.17 3.74
N THR A 280 22.73 -11.34 3.01
CA THR A 280 22.14 -11.71 1.72
C THR A 280 23.21 -11.94 0.65
N ASN A 281 24.17 -11.02 0.53
CA ASN A 281 25.15 -11.02 -0.58
C ASN A 281 26.34 -11.94 -0.32
N PHE A 282 26.84 -12.00 0.91
CA PHE A 282 28.06 -12.74 1.25
C PHE A 282 27.78 -14.01 2.04
N LYS A 283 26.61 -14.14 2.69
CA LYS A 283 26.24 -15.29 3.54
C LYS A 283 27.26 -15.60 4.65
N VAL A 284 28.09 -14.63 5.04
CA VAL A 284 29.17 -14.79 6.02
C VAL A 284 28.80 -14.14 7.35
N SER A 285 28.69 -14.95 8.39
CA SER A 285 28.36 -14.51 9.76
C SER A 285 29.47 -13.68 10.40
N HIS A 286 30.73 -14.02 10.14
CA HIS A 286 31.88 -13.32 10.71
C HIS A 286 31.98 -11.85 10.24
N LEU A 287 31.74 -11.58 8.95
CA LEU A 287 31.73 -10.20 8.43
C LEU A 287 30.61 -9.36 9.08
N THR A 288 29.44 -9.96 9.28
CA THR A 288 28.31 -9.32 9.98
C THR A 288 28.68 -8.94 11.42
N TYR A 289 29.45 -9.79 12.10
CA TYR A 289 29.97 -9.51 13.43
C TYR A 289 31.01 -8.38 13.41
N LEU A 290 31.99 -8.42 12.50
CA LEU A 290 33.02 -7.38 12.38
C LEU A 290 32.41 -6.01 12.11
N VAL A 291 31.45 -5.92 11.21
CA VAL A 291 30.73 -4.67 10.90
C VAL A 291 29.96 -4.15 12.11
N ALA A 292 29.27 -5.04 12.84
CA ALA A 292 28.60 -4.66 14.08
C ALA A 292 29.57 -4.29 15.21
N LYS A 293 30.78 -4.86 15.23
CA LYS A 293 31.83 -4.52 16.19
C LYS A 293 32.41 -3.14 15.88
N ALA A 294 32.74 -2.88 14.61
CA ALA A 294 33.23 -1.57 14.16
C ALA A 294 32.20 -0.47 14.47
N ALA A 295 30.93 -0.69 14.12
CA ALA A 295 29.86 0.28 14.38
C ALA A 295 29.63 0.61 15.87
N ARG A 296 30.04 -0.27 16.78
CA ARG A 296 29.91 -0.08 18.24
C ARG A 296 31.22 0.34 18.91
N SER A 297 32.29 0.52 18.15
CA SER A 297 33.57 0.96 18.68
C SER A 297 33.47 2.38 19.21
N TYR A 298 33.74 2.57 20.50
CA TYR A 298 33.75 3.89 21.13
C TYR A 298 34.97 4.73 20.74
N ARG A 299 36.12 4.09 20.51
CA ARG A 299 37.37 4.76 20.12
C ARG A 299 37.61 4.60 18.62
N VAL A 300 38.08 5.67 17.99
CA VAL A 300 38.50 5.69 16.57
C VAL A 300 39.58 4.64 16.30
N GLU A 301 40.49 4.41 17.23
CA GLU A 301 41.52 3.38 17.09
C GLU A 301 40.92 1.96 17.02
N ASP A 302 39.95 1.64 17.87
CA ASP A 302 39.29 0.33 17.88
C ASP A 302 38.39 0.13 16.66
N PHE A 303 37.76 1.22 16.20
CA PHE A 303 37.07 1.28 14.91
C PHE A 303 38.05 0.94 13.78
N ASN A 304 39.15 1.68 13.67
CA ASN A 304 40.14 1.50 12.61
C ASN A 304 40.75 0.10 12.61
N LYS A 305 41.07 -0.45 13.77
CA LYS A 305 41.54 -1.84 13.91
C LYS A 305 40.53 -2.84 13.34
N THR A 306 39.27 -2.71 13.74
CA THR A 306 38.20 -3.62 13.28
C THR A 306 37.90 -3.42 11.78
N PHE A 307 37.89 -2.17 11.32
CA PHE A 307 37.63 -1.79 9.93
C PHE A 307 38.74 -2.24 8.98
N ASN A 308 39.99 -2.22 9.42
CA ASN A 308 41.09 -2.81 8.66
C ASN A 308 40.92 -4.33 8.50
N GLY A 309 40.43 -5.03 9.53
CA GLY A 309 40.07 -6.45 9.41
C GLY A 309 38.97 -6.69 8.36
N ILE A 310 37.97 -5.81 8.29
CA ILE A 310 36.92 -5.84 7.25
C ILE A 310 37.54 -5.62 5.86
N ARG A 311 38.43 -4.64 5.71
CA ARG A 311 39.11 -4.35 4.43
C ARG A 311 39.95 -5.53 3.94
N THR A 312 40.70 -6.18 4.83
CA THR A 312 41.48 -7.37 4.48
C THR A 312 40.57 -8.48 3.98
N TRP A 313 39.51 -8.81 4.73
CA TRP A 313 38.54 -9.83 4.33
C TRP A 313 37.92 -9.53 2.96
N MET A 314 37.54 -8.28 2.68
CA MET A 314 36.94 -7.90 1.41
C MET A 314 37.92 -7.95 0.22
N ARG A 315 39.21 -7.69 0.46
CA ARG A 315 40.26 -7.87 -0.56
C ARG A 315 40.46 -9.34 -0.91
N ASP A 316 40.51 -10.20 0.11
CA ASP A 316 40.66 -11.65 -0.08
C ASP A 316 39.45 -12.26 -0.81
N ALA A 317 38.26 -11.69 -0.61
CA ALA A 317 37.03 -12.09 -1.30
C ALA A 317 36.86 -11.48 -2.71
N GLN A 318 37.84 -10.74 -3.24
CA GLN A 318 37.81 -10.04 -4.55
C GLN A 318 36.58 -9.11 -4.74
N ASN A 319 36.02 -8.55 -3.66
CA ASN A 319 34.76 -7.80 -3.70
C ASN A 319 34.98 -6.29 -3.54
N THR A 320 35.77 -5.71 -4.44
CA THR A 320 36.27 -4.33 -4.37
C THR A 320 35.21 -3.24 -4.56
N TYR A 321 34.10 -3.55 -5.24
CA TYR A 321 32.98 -2.61 -5.43
C TYR A 321 32.28 -2.23 -4.12
N TRP A 322 32.16 -3.17 -3.17
CA TRP A 322 31.60 -2.91 -1.84
C TRP A 322 32.51 -2.05 -0.97
N ILE A 323 33.82 -2.18 -1.13
CA ILE A 323 34.83 -1.36 -0.44
C ILE A 323 34.67 0.09 -0.88
N GLN A 324 34.51 0.34 -2.17
CA GLN A 324 34.35 1.69 -2.71
C GLN A 324 33.11 2.37 -2.14
N GLY A 325 31.96 1.70 -2.08
CA GLY A 325 30.73 2.25 -1.47
C GLY A 325 30.83 2.54 0.04
N LEU A 326 31.71 1.83 0.77
CA LEU A 326 32.03 2.10 2.18
C LEU A 326 33.17 3.12 2.36
N SER A 327 33.85 3.54 1.28
CA SER A 327 34.98 4.49 1.34
C SER A 327 34.73 5.80 0.60
N SER A 328 33.74 5.84 -0.30
CA SER A 328 33.39 7.03 -1.10
C SER A 328 32.45 7.99 -0.37
N GLY A 329 31.87 7.56 0.77
CA GLY A 329 31.19 8.46 1.69
C GLY A 329 32.21 9.06 2.65
N HIS A 330 32.65 10.29 2.39
CA HIS A 330 33.28 11.09 3.44
C HIS A 330 32.26 11.19 4.59
N ASP A 331 32.67 10.81 5.80
CA ASP A 331 31.88 10.81 7.05
C ASP A 331 30.85 9.67 7.26
N LEU A 332 31.26 8.42 7.03
CA LEU A 332 30.49 7.24 7.48
C LEU A 332 30.53 7.08 9.01
N ILE A 333 29.49 7.59 9.69
CA ILE A 333 29.19 7.25 11.09
C ILE A 333 28.15 6.12 11.09
N PHE A 334 28.45 4.98 11.72
CA PHE A 334 27.47 3.91 11.89
C PHE A 334 26.60 4.20 13.10
N LEU A 335 25.37 4.66 12.88
CA LEU A 335 24.42 4.89 13.96
C LEU A 335 23.61 3.61 14.21
N GLY A 336 23.81 3.03 15.39
CA GLY A 336 22.94 1.99 15.96
C GLY A 336 21.71 2.63 16.58
N ILE A 337 20.78 3.13 15.77
CA ILE A 337 19.44 3.44 16.24
C ILE A 337 18.69 2.10 16.23
N ASP A 338 18.23 1.65 17.39
CA ASP A 338 17.39 0.45 17.46
C ASP A 338 15.94 0.89 17.17
N LEU A 339 15.41 0.51 16.01
CA LEU A 339 14.04 0.79 15.58
C LEU A 339 13.07 -0.36 15.90
N THR A 340 13.45 -1.29 16.80
CA THR A 340 12.63 -2.47 17.16
C THR A 340 12.01 -2.37 18.53
#